data_AF-A0A928YUS8-F1
#
_entry.id   AF-A0A928YUS8-F1
#
_cell.length_a   1.000
_cell.length_b   1.000
_cell.length_c   1.000
_cell.angle_alpha   90.00
_cell.angle_beta   90.00
_cell.angle_gamma   90.00
#
_symmetry.space_group_name_H-M   'P 1'
#
loop_
_entity.id
_entity.type
_entity.pdbx_description
1 polymer ?
#
loop_
_entity_poly.entity_id
_entity_poly.type
_entity_poly.pdbx_seq_one_letter_code
_entity_poly.pdbx_strand_id
1 'polypeptide(L)'
;MINRFLMTLLSLGLASAASADSLPHPGTERPLIQRVEYKTSEYEQFNVHIDIPNNSEINLFSQTIENNVLTVTLAYTLPNRFTFGTLPPYIGGFVIPGLPEGEYTLKVVRLETGSSEVAEEDQVLLSIEAGPEPIPVYGMFHTEIEHFFITADTEERDFITQYGWNVIDKGFNAWPSEGDAPETALPVCRFYSEKVNSHFYTLDEEECEFLKDEQHGWTYEGIAFKAIPPINGVCAEGTEPVWRMFNPATGHRQWEGQWINTVNHRFTTDQNIYQVSAMAAFQAEGVAFCSPE
;
A
#
# COMPACT_ATOMS: atom_id res chain seq x y z
N MET A 1 -31.01 -30.05 32.09
CA MET A 1 -30.34 -30.30 30.80
C MET A 1 -29.21 -29.29 30.71
N ILE A 2 -28.02 -29.61 31.23
CA ILE A 2 -26.85 -30.10 30.47
C ILE A 2 -26.52 -29.18 29.27
N ASN A 3 -25.72 -28.14 29.55
CA ASN A 3 -24.38 -27.87 29.01
C ASN A 3 -24.08 -28.14 27.52
N ARG A 4 -23.68 -27.09 26.77
CA ARG A 4 -22.51 -27.03 25.83
C ARG A 4 -22.53 -25.69 25.05
N PHE A 5 -21.56 -24.82 25.31
CA PHE A 5 -20.37 -24.54 24.47
C PHE A 5 -20.66 -23.74 23.20
N LEU A 6 -20.28 -22.45 23.21
CA LEU A 6 -19.34 -21.95 22.20
C LEU A 6 -18.55 -20.80 22.81
N MET A 7 -17.35 -21.14 23.23
CA MET A 7 -16.31 -20.25 23.71
C MET A 7 -15.60 -19.77 22.44
N THR A 8 -15.81 -18.53 22.04
CA THR A 8 -15.08 -17.92 20.92
C THR A 8 -13.62 -17.83 21.33
N LEU A 9 -12.81 -18.79 20.88
CA LEU A 9 -11.37 -18.66 20.90
C LEU A 9 -11.01 -17.53 19.93
N LEU A 10 -10.66 -16.35 20.47
CA LEU A 10 -9.71 -15.48 19.78
C LEU A 10 -8.42 -16.30 19.66
N SER A 11 -8.16 -16.85 18.48
CA SER A 11 -6.81 -17.25 18.12
C SER A 11 -6.01 -15.98 17.92
N LEU A 12 -5.39 -15.46 18.99
CA LEU A 12 -4.13 -14.74 18.80
C LEU A 12 -3.14 -15.74 18.23
N GLY A 13 -3.12 -15.84 16.90
CA GLY A 13 -2.00 -16.44 16.19
C GLY A 13 -0.79 -15.54 16.44
N LEU A 14 -0.04 -15.82 17.50
CA LEU A 14 1.36 -15.43 17.54
C LEU A 14 2.06 -16.24 16.45
N ALA A 15 2.08 -15.70 15.23
CA ALA A 15 2.94 -16.20 14.18
C ALA A 15 4.38 -15.95 14.65
N SER A 16 5.06 -17.05 14.95
CA SER A 16 6.46 -17.09 15.34
C SER A 16 7.30 -16.44 14.24
N ALA A 17 8.20 -15.53 14.62
CA ALA A 17 9.26 -15.04 13.75
C ALA A 17 10.01 -16.25 13.16
N ALA A 18 9.89 -16.47 11.85
CA ALA A 18 10.73 -17.44 11.16
C ALA A 18 12.14 -16.84 11.13
N SER A 19 13.06 -17.37 11.95
CA SER A 19 14.48 -17.07 11.76
C SER A 19 14.92 -17.74 10.47
N ALA A 20 14.99 -16.98 9.40
CA ALA A 20 15.50 -17.51 8.15
C ALA A 20 17.03 -17.65 8.28
N ASP A 21 17.52 -18.89 8.19
CA ASP A 21 18.95 -19.20 8.29
C ASP A 21 19.68 -18.67 7.05
N SER A 22 20.58 -17.70 7.24
CA SER A 22 21.46 -17.14 6.20
C SER A 22 22.36 -18.23 5.59
N LEU A 23 22.57 -18.22 4.28
CA LEU A 23 23.53 -19.12 3.65
C LEU A 23 24.97 -18.65 3.99
N PRO A 24 25.85 -19.51 4.53
CA PRO A 24 27.17 -19.06 5.01
C PRO A 24 28.07 -18.55 3.87
N HIS A 25 28.62 -17.34 4.04
CA HIS A 25 29.67 -16.78 3.16
C HIS A 25 31.04 -17.44 3.45
N PRO A 26 31.87 -17.76 2.44
CA PRO A 26 33.19 -18.33 2.68
C PRO A 26 34.16 -17.28 3.26
N GLY A 27 34.35 -17.27 4.58
CA GLY A 27 35.47 -16.53 5.22
C GLY A 27 35.11 -15.56 6.34
N THR A 28 33.84 -15.38 6.70
CA THR A 28 33.41 -14.54 7.83
C THR A 28 32.90 -15.42 8.99
N GLU A 29 33.33 -15.13 10.23
CA GLU A 29 32.85 -15.86 11.44
C GLU A 29 31.39 -15.54 11.78
N ARG A 30 30.79 -14.54 11.12
CA ARG A 30 29.38 -14.13 11.28
C ARG A 30 28.77 -13.78 9.91
N PRO A 31 27.53 -14.22 9.62
CA PRO A 31 26.82 -13.84 8.40
C PRO A 31 26.50 -12.34 8.41
N LEU A 32 26.40 -11.73 7.23
CA LEU A 32 26.05 -10.32 7.09
C LEU A 32 24.62 -10.06 7.57
N ILE A 33 23.69 -10.96 7.22
CA ILE A 33 22.31 -10.95 7.71
C ILE A 33 22.29 -11.67 9.05
N GLN A 34 21.94 -10.95 10.12
CA GLN A 34 21.91 -11.52 11.47
C GLN A 34 20.55 -12.09 11.81
N ARG A 35 19.49 -11.37 11.41
CA ARG A 35 18.10 -11.77 11.68
C ARG A 35 17.17 -11.04 10.74
N VAL A 36 16.17 -11.75 10.22
CA VAL A 36 15.00 -11.12 9.58
C VAL A 36 13.84 -11.25 10.56
N GLU A 37 13.29 -10.13 10.97
CA GLU A 37 12.05 -10.06 11.75
C GLU A 37 10.93 -9.66 10.82
N TYR A 38 10.23 -10.66 10.28
CA TYR A 38 9.07 -10.46 9.44
C TYR A 38 7.86 -11.14 10.06
N LYS A 39 6.72 -10.45 9.94
CA LYS A 39 5.44 -11.13 9.99
C LYS A 39 5.22 -11.75 8.63
N THR A 40 4.64 -12.94 8.61
CA THR A 40 4.50 -13.71 7.39
C THR A 40 3.37 -13.19 6.49
N SER A 41 2.55 -12.23 6.90
CA SER A 41 1.38 -11.85 6.10
C SER A 41 1.67 -10.81 5.03
N GLU A 42 1.01 -10.98 3.89
CA GLU A 42 1.06 -10.11 2.72
C GLU A 42 0.90 -8.61 3.06
N TYR A 43 1.72 -7.78 2.41
CA TYR A 43 1.73 -6.32 2.56
C TYR A 43 2.10 -5.77 3.95
N GLU A 44 2.56 -6.60 4.90
CA GLU A 44 3.15 -6.12 6.16
C GLU A 44 4.65 -5.80 5.99
N GLN A 45 5.05 -4.62 6.48
CA GLN A 45 6.46 -4.24 6.49
C GLN A 45 7.27 -5.11 7.47
N PHE A 46 8.53 -5.36 7.15
CA PHE A 46 9.40 -6.16 8.00
C PHE A 46 10.81 -5.60 8.13
N ASN A 47 11.45 -5.94 9.26
CA ASN A 47 12.76 -5.42 9.64
C ASN A 47 13.85 -6.45 9.35
N VAL A 48 14.93 -6.01 8.70
CA VAL A 48 16.14 -6.81 8.52
C VAL A 48 17.24 -6.24 9.39
N HIS A 49 17.82 -7.09 10.23
CA HIS A 49 18.96 -6.77 11.07
C HIS A 49 20.25 -7.31 10.44
N ILE A 50 21.24 -6.43 10.30
CA ILE A 50 22.53 -6.72 9.66
C ILE A 50 23.70 -6.43 10.60
N ASP A 51 24.79 -7.18 10.46
CA ASP A 51 26.01 -7.00 11.27
C ASP A 51 26.89 -5.88 10.71
N ILE A 52 26.99 -4.73 11.38
CA ILE A 52 27.75 -3.58 10.87
C ILE A 52 29.17 -3.56 11.47
N PRO A 53 30.23 -3.57 10.65
CA PRO A 53 31.60 -3.43 11.12
C PRO A 53 31.83 -2.11 11.86
N ASN A 54 32.74 -2.13 12.84
CA ASN A 54 33.05 -0.97 13.67
C ASN A 54 33.49 0.25 12.86
N ASN A 55 33.07 1.44 13.30
CA ASN A 55 33.46 2.72 12.72
C ASN A 55 33.16 2.84 11.21
N SER A 56 32.23 2.03 10.71
CA SER A 56 31.66 2.15 9.36
C SER A 56 30.38 2.98 9.41
N GLU A 57 30.26 3.91 8.47
CA GLU A 57 28.98 4.50 8.10
C GLU A 57 28.34 3.64 7.02
N ILE A 58 27.08 3.23 7.22
CA ILE A 58 26.27 2.55 6.20
C ILE A 58 25.23 3.52 5.69
N ASN A 59 25.16 3.65 4.37
CA ASN A 59 24.07 4.34 3.70
C ASN A 59 23.33 3.32 2.83
N LEU A 60 22.00 3.33 2.91
CA LEU A 60 21.18 2.61 1.94
C LEU A 60 21.42 3.24 0.56
N PHE A 61 21.96 2.46 -0.36
CA PHE A 61 22.31 2.94 -1.69
C PHE A 61 21.14 2.69 -2.66
N SER A 62 20.60 1.48 -2.66
CA SER A 62 19.43 1.12 -3.45
C SER A 62 18.72 -0.12 -2.92
N GLN A 63 17.45 -0.24 -3.30
CA GLN A 63 16.64 -1.43 -3.10
C GLN A 63 15.93 -1.73 -4.43
N THR A 64 16.00 -2.97 -4.90
CA THR A 64 15.34 -3.41 -6.14
C THR A 64 14.70 -4.77 -5.93
N ILE A 65 13.58 -5.02 -6.58
CA ILE A 65 12.92 -6.32 -6.60
C ILE A 65 12.80 -6.74 -8.06
N GLU A 66 13.41 -7.87 -8.42
CA GLU A 66 13.31 -8.44 -9.77
C GLU A 66 13.22 -9.96 -9.67
N ASN A 67 12.21 -10.56 -10.31
CA ASN A 67 12.03 -12.03 -10.36
C ASN A 67 12.08 -12.69 -8.97
N ASN A 68 11.36 -12.13 -7.99
CA ASN A 68 11.36 -12.56 -6.59
C ASN A 68 12.72 -12.48 -5.87
N VAL A 69 13.70 -11.79 -6.44
CA VAL A 69 14.96 -11.47 -5.77
C VAL A 69 14.93 -10.02 -5.32
N LEU A 70 14.82 -9.82 -4.02
CA LEU A 70 14.95 -8.52 -3.39
C LEU A 70 16.43 -8.24 -3.14
N THR A 71 17.01 -7.31 -3.88
CA THR A 71 18.41 -6.90 -3.71
C THR A 71 18.47 -5.58 -2.94
N VAL A 72 19.16 -5.60 -1.80
CA VAL A 72 19.44 -4.42 -0.99
C VAL A 72 20.93 -4.12 -1.09
N THR A 73 21.26 -2.96 -1.65
CA THR A 73 22.65 -2.52 -1.81
C THR A 73 22.97 -1.47 -0.76
N LEU A 74 24.02 -1.72 -0.01
CA LEU A 74 24.52 -0.86 1.06
C LEU A 74 25.89 -0.31 0.64
N ALA A 75 26.04 1.02 0.68
CA ALA A 75 27.34 1.65 0.53
C ALA A 75 27.98 1.80 1.92
N TYR A 76 29.23 1.35 2.06
CA TYR A 76 29.98 1.52 3.30
C TYR A 76 31.29 2.26 3.08
N THR A 77 31.62 3.14 4.03
CA THR A 77 32.93 3.83 4.05
C THR A 77 33.75 3.22 5.18
N LEU A 78 34.90 2.62 4.85
CA LEU A 78 35.89 2.24 5.86
C LEU A 78 36.45 3.51 6.52
N PRO A 79 36.59 3.54 7.85
CA PRO A 79 37.19 4.68 8.52
C PRO A 79 38.63 4.85 8.06
N ASN A 80 39.00 6.08 7.72
CA ASN A 80 40.33 6.43 7.20
C ASN A 80 41.46 6.36 8.26
N ARG A 81 41.25 5.75 9.44
CA ARG A 81 42.25 5.62 10.51
C ARG A 81 42.05 4.41 11.41
N PHE A 82 43.16 3.71 11.67
CA PHE A 82 43.33 2.78 12.80
C PHE A 82 42.97 3.48 14.11
N THR A 83 41.79 3.19 14.64
CA THR A 83 41.35 3.61 15.96
C THR A 83 41.61 2.45 16.92
N PHE A 84 42.51 2.67 17.88
CA PHE A 84 42.79 1.69 18.93
C PHE A 84 41.62 1.68 19.91
N GLY A 85 40.77 0.67 19.78
CA GLY A 85 39.60 0.43 20.61
C GLY A 85 38.60 -0.42 19.82
N THR A 86 38.58 -1.72 20.07
CA THR A 86 37.57 -2.61 19.49
C THR A 86 36.24 -2.31 20.19
N LEU A 87 35.47 -1.37 19.64
CA LEU A 87 34.03 -1.36 19.93
C LEU A 87 33.44 -2.69 19.43
N PRO A 88 32.41 -3.25 20.07
CA PRO A 88 31.71 -4.38 19.50
C PRO A 88 30.94 -3.92 18.25
N PRO A 89 30.83 -4.77 17.19
CA PRO A 89 29.95 -4.50 16.06
C PRO A 89 28.54 -4.20 16.57
N TYR A 90 27.84 -3.28 15.90
CA TYR A 90 26.47 -2.92 16.25
C TYR A 90 25.49 -3.44 15.20
N ILE A 91 24.28 -3.75 15.66
CA ILE A 91 23.21 -4.21 14.79
C ILE A 91 22.50 -2.97 14.23
N GLY A 92 22.64 -2.74 12.92
CA GLY A 92 21.77 -1.83 12.20
C GLY A 92 20.64 -2.59 11.52
N GLY A 93 19.78 -1.86 10.82
CA GLY A 93 18.73 -2.49 10.03
C GLY A 93 18.07 -1.56 9.04
N PHE A 94 17.25 -2.15 8.19
CA PHE A 94 16.41 -1.46 7.22
C PHE A 94 15.03 -2.12 7.17
N VAL A 95 14.05 -1.36 6.70
CA VAL A 95 12.67 -1.81 6.53
C VAL A 95 12.47 -2.20 5.08
N ILE A 96 11.89 -3.37 4.85
CA ILE A 96 11.40 -3.78 3.54
C ILE A 96 9.90 -3.50 3.51
N PRO A 97 9.37 -2.81 2.47
CA PRO A 97 7.93 -2.64 2.33
C PRO A 97 7.26 -4.01 2.18
N GLY A 98 6.00 -4.12 2.59
CA GLY A 98 5.28 -5.38 2.49
C GLY A 98 5.29 -5.93 1.06
N LEU A 99 5.49 -7.24 0.95
CA LEU A 99 5.56 -7.98 -0.30
C LEU A 99 4.25 -8.77 -0.50
N PRO A 100 3.86 -9.08 -1.74
CA PRO A 100 2.77 -10.00 -2.00
C PRO A 100 3.14 -11.44 -1.56
N GLU A 101 2.15 -12.34 -1.54
CA GLU A 101 2.35 -13.74 -1.17
C GLU A 101 3.39 -14.38 -2.09
N GLY A 102 4.34 -15.11 -1.51
CA GLY A 102 5.27 -15.89 -2.30
C GLY A 102 6.62 -16.14 -1.64
N GLU A 103 7.46 -16.86 -2.39
CA GLU A 103 8.84 -17.14 -2.02
C GLU A 103 9.76 -16.10 -2.65
N TYR A 104 10.54 -15.44 -1.81
CA TYR A 104 11.52 -14.42 -2.18
C TYR A 104 12.92 -14.80 -1.73
N THR A 105 13.92 -14.35 -2.48
CA THR A 105 15.31 -14.35 -2.01
C THR A 105 15.69 -12.91 -1.66
N LEU A 106 15.92 -12.63 -0.37
CA LEU A 106 16.55 -11.39 0.05
C LEU A 106 18.06 -11.54 -0.10
N LYS A 107 18.64 -10.72 -0.97
CA LYS A 107 20.08 -10.61 -1.21
C LYS A 107 20.57 -9.26 -0.70
N VAL A 108 21.47 -9.25 0.26
CA VAL A 108 22.10 -8.03 0.79
C VAL A 108 23.53 -7.95 0.27
N VAL A 109 23.84 -6.84 -0.41
CA VAL A 109 25.15 -6.59 -1.04
C VAL A 109 25.79 -5.36 -0.41
N ARG A 110 27.07 -5.48 -0.03
CA ARG A 110 27.89 -4.35 0.41
C ARG A 110 28.87 -3.91 -0.66
N LEU A 111 28.88 -2.62 -0.95
CA LEU A 111 29.83 -1.96 -1.85
C LEU A 111 30.70 -0.96 -1.08
N GLU A 112 31.99 -0.90 -1.39
CA GLU A 112 32.84 0.19 -0.92
C GLU A 112 32.40 1.52 -1.53
N THR A 113 32.27 2.57 -0.71
CA THR A 113 31.88 3.90 -1.18
C THR A 113 32.83 4.38 -2.29
N GLY A 114 32.27 4.63 -3.48
CA GLY A 114 33.03 5.06 -4.66
C GLY A 114 33.60 3.91 -5.50
N SER A 115 33.28 2.66 -5.16
CA SER A 115 33.59 1.46 -5.93
C SER A 115 32.30 0.77 -6.40
N SER A 116 32.42 -0.02 -7.47
CA SER A 116 31.38 -0.95 -7.93
C SER A 116 31.68 -2.41 -7.52
N GLU A 117 32.78 -2.64 -6.77
CA GLU A 117 33.17 -3.99 -6.34
C GLU A 117 32.39 -4.42 -5.09
N VAL A 118 31.91 -5.67 -5.11
CA VAL A 118 31.21 -6.29 -3.99
C VAL A 118 32.22 -6.71 -2.94
N ALA A 119 32.11 -6.13 -1.75
CA ALA A 119 32.95 -6.48 -0.62
C ALA A 119 32.42 -7.69 0.17
N GLU A 120 31.09 -7.75 0.32
CA GLU A 120 30.40 -8.80 1.06
C GLU A 120 29.00 -8.99 0.49
N GLU A 121 28.54 -10.24 0.45
CA GLU A 121 27.19 -10.62 0.01
C GLU A 121 26.68 -11.75 0.89
N ASP A 122 25.40 -11.66 1.25
CA ASP A 122 24.66 -12.70 1.95
C ASP A 122 23.21 -12.71 1.48
N GLN A 123 22.57 -13.87 1.62
CA GLN A 123 21.22 -14.08 1.13
C GLN A 123 20.43 -15.01 2.03
N VAL A 124 19.12 -14.79 2.04
CA VAL A 124 18.18 -15.51 2.87
C VAL A 124 16.86 -15.69 2.14
N LEU A 125 16.25 -16.88 2.28
CA LEU A 125 14.92 -17.16 1.73
C LEU A 125 13.85 -16.58 2.64
N LEU A 126 12.87 -15.91 2.04
CA LEU A 126 11.72 -15.35 2.71
C LEU A 126 10.47 -16.03 2.14
N SER A 127 9.60 -16.51 3.02
CA SER A 127 8.31 -17.08 2.66
C SER A 127 7.23 -16.16 3.19
N ILE A 128 6.54 -15.45 2.30
CA ILE A 128 5.44 -14.56 2.62
C ILE A 128 4.15 -15.37 2.44
N GLU A 129 3.45 -15.60 3.54
CA GLU A 129 2.12 -16.21 3.60
C GLU A 129 1.04 -15.25 3.11
N ALA A 130 -0.04 -15.83 2.57
CA ALA A 130 -1.23 -15.10 2.15
C ALA A 130 -1.75 -14.18 3.26
N GLY A 131 -2.06 -12.94 2.90
CA GLY A 131 -2.71 -11.99 3.80
C GLY A 131 -4.22 -12.22 3.88
N PRO A 132 -4.93 -11.33 4.60
CA PRO A 132 -6.39 -11.27 4.53
C PRO A 132 -6.86 -11.10 3.07
N GLU A 133 -7.84 -11.90 2.66
CA GLU A 133 -8.35 -11.88 1.29
C GLU A 133 -9.00 -10.52 0.95
N PRO A 134 -8.55 -9.84 -0.11
CA PRO A 134 -9.15 -8.59 -0.52
C PRO A 134 -10.49 -8.83 -1.24
N ILE A 135 -11.34 -7.80 -1.24
CA ILE A 135 -12.62 -7.75 -1.93
C ILE A 135 -12.58 -6.73 -3.08
N PRO A 136 -13.39 -6.93 -4.13
CA PRO A 136 -13.47 -6.00 -5.23
C PRO A 136 -14.16 -4.69 -4.83
N VAL A 137 -13.62 -3.58 -5.32
CA VAL A 137 -14.25 -2.26 -5.34
C VAL A 137 -14.66 -1.95 -6.78
N TYR A 138 -15.95 -1.72 -6.96
CA TYR A 138 -16.57 -1.48 -8.25
C TYR A 138 -16.53 0.00 -8.59
N GLY A 139 -15.95 0.34 -9.75
CA GLY A 139 -16.18 1.64 -10.39
C GLY A 139 -17.56 1.68 -11.02
N MET A 140 -18.30 2.75 -10.82
CA MET A 140 -19.66 2.92 -11.32
C MET A 140 -19.81 4.27 -12.03
N PHE A 141 -20.65 4.33 -13.06
CA PHE A 141 -20.99 5.57 -13.76
C PHE A 141 -22.49 5.68 -14.04
N HIS A 142 -23.05 6.85 -13.72
CA HIS A 142 -24.43 7.20 -14.09
C HIS A 142 -24.42 8.18 -15.26
N THR A 143 -24.99 7.78 -16.39
CA THR A 143 -24.90 8.53 -17.65
C THR A 143 -25.70 9.82 -17.66
N GLU A 144 -26.90 9.84 -17.06
CA GLU A 144 -27.77 11.04 -17.10
C GLU A 144 -27.23 12.20 -16.26
N ILE A 145 -26.68 11.90 -15.07
CA ILE A 145 -26.09 12.91 -14.19
C ILE A 145 -24.57 13.05 -14.40
N GLU A 146 -23.95 12.21 -15.21
CA GLU A 146 -22.50 12.17 -15.48
C GLU A 146 -21.64 12.01 -14.20
N HIS A 147 -22.08 11.16 -13.26
CA HIS A 147 -21.38 10.91 -12.00
C HIS A 147 -20.65 9.60 -11.95
N PHE A 148 -19.47 9.64 -11.34
CA PHE A 148 -18.73 8.47 -10.90
C PHE A 148 -19.05 8.13 -9.45
N PHE A 149 -19.01 6.85 -9.13
CA PHE A 149 -19.17 6.32 -7.79
C PHE A 149 -18.29 5.09 -7.65
N ILE A 150 -17.81 4.81 -6.44
CA ILE A 150 -17.08 3.57 -6.13
C ILE A 150 -17.72 2.90 -4.93
N THR A 151 -17.78 1.57 -4.92
CA THR A 151 -18.28 0.83 -3.76
C THR A 151 -17.64 -0.55 -3.65
N ALA A 152 -17.30 -0.94 -2.42
CA ALA A 152 -16.91 -2.31 -2.08
C ALA A 152 -18.13 -3.16 -1.67
N ASP A 153 -19.30 -2.53 -1.49
CA ASP A 153 -20.53 -3.19 -1.10
C ASP A 153 -21.26 -3.74 -2.33
N THR A 154 -21.28 -5.07 -2.44
CA THR A 154 -21.98 -5.77 -3.52
C THR A 154 -23.51 -5.56 -3.50
N GLU A 155 -24.12 -5.39 -2.32
CA GLU A 155 -25.55 -5.13 -2.21
C GLU A 155 -25.87 -3.70 -2.67
N GLU A 156 -25.04 -2.72 -2.29
CA GLU A 156 -25.16 -1.34 -2.77
C GLU A 156 -25.01 -1.27 -4.29
N ARG A 157 -23.97 -1.91 -4.85
CA ARG A 157 -23.79 -2.04 -6.31
C ARG A 157 -25.04 -2.58 -6.99
N ASP A 158 -25.56 -3.72 -6.52
CA ASP A 158 -26.71 -4.39 -7.14
C ASP A 158 -27.99 -3.57 -7.02
N PHE A 159 -28.15 -2.84 -5.92
CA PHE A 159 -29.27 -1.94 -5.73
C PHE A 159 -29.20 -0.75 -6.70
N ILE A 160 -28.08 -0.03 -6.76
CA ILE A 160 -27.97 1.20 -7.55
C ILE A 160 -28.01 0.96 -9.06
N THR A 161 -27.66 -0.24 -9.54
CA THR A 161 -27.78 -0.58 -10.97
C THR A 161 -29.22 -0.52 -11.48
N GLN A 162 -30.20 -0.69 -10.59
CA GLN A 162 -31.62 -0.54 -10.93
C GLN A 162 -32.03 0.94 -11.15
N TYR A 163 -31.14 1.87 -10.78
CA TYR A 163 -31.34 3.31 -10.82
C TYR A 163 -30.33 4.01 -11.73
N GLY A 164 -29.96 3.38 -12.86
CA GLY A 164 -29.18 4.02 -13.93
C GLY A 164 -27.66 4.02 -13.74
N TRP A 165 -27.16 3.48 -12.63
CA TRP A 165 -25.72 3.26 -12.43
C TRP A 165 -25.24 2.02 -13.19
N ASN A 166 -24.06 2.10 -13.78
CA ASN A 166 -23.47 0.99 -14.52
C ASN A 166 -22.06 0.73 -14.00
N VAL A 167 -21.70 -0.53 -13.82
CA VAL A 167 -20.30 -0.91 -13.54
C VAL A 167 -19.43 -0.49 -14.72
N ILE A 168 -18.31 0.15 -14.42
CA ILE A 168 -17.30 0.58 -15.38
C ILE A 168 -15.93 -0.01 -15.02
N ASP A 169 -15.11 -0.16 -16.05
CA ASP A 169 -13.72 -0.61 -15.95
C ASP A 169 -13.59 -1.96 -15.19
N LYS A 170 -12.36 -2.37 -14.83
CA LYS A 170 -12.14 -3.59 -14.04
C LYS A 170 -12.36 -3.39 -12.53
N GLY A 171 -12.48 -2.13 -12.08
CA GLY A 171 -12.42 -1.79 -10.65
C GLY A 171 -11.00 -1.92 -10.08
N PHE A 172 -10.92 -2.23 -8.79
CA PHE A 172 -9.69 -2.52 -8.06
C PHE A 172 -10.02 -3.36 -6.83
N ASN A 173 -9.03 -3.79 -6.07
CA ASN A 173 -9.21 -4.57 -4.85
C ASN A 173 -8.91 -3.71 -3.60
N ALA A 174 -9.56 -4.03 -2.49
CA ALA A 174 -9.34 -3.41 -1.19
C ALA A 174 -9.75 -4.37 -0.07
N TRP A 175 -9.51 -4.02 1.18
CA TRP A 175 -10.02 -4.81 2.31
C TRP A 175 -11.37 -4.26 2.80
N PRO A 176 -12.25 -5.11 3.36
CA PRO A 176 -13.52 -4.66 3.87
C PRO A 176 -13.35 -3.61 4.97
N SER A 177 -14.32 -2.70 5.07
CA SER A 177 -14.36 -1.68 6.14
C SER A 177 -14.39 -2.33 7.53
N GLU A 178 -15.09 -3.46 7.66
CA GLU A 178 -15.15 -4.30 8.85
C GLU A 178 -14.54 -5.68 8.53
N GLY A 179 -13.57 -6.12 9.33
CA GLY A 179 -12.89 -7.40 9.16
C GLY A 179 -11.37 -7.28 9.09
N ASP A 180 -10.75 -8.42 8.75
CA ASP A 180 -9.30 -8.58 8.68
C ASP A 180 -8.72 -7.78 7.51
N ALA A 181 -7.60 -7.10 7.76
CA ALA A 181 -6.82 -6.36 6.79
C ALA A 181 -5.35 -6.30 7.27
N PRO A 182 -4.36 -6.14 6.38
CA PRO A 182 -2.98 -5.90 6.78
C PRO A 182 -2.86 -4.66 7.68
N GLU A 183 -1.88 -4.66 8.58
CA GLU A 183 -1.63 -3.51 9.48
C GLU A 183 -1.30 -2.21 8.71
N THR A 184 -0.80 -2.34 7.49
CA THR A 184 -0.50 -1.24 6.58
C THR A 184 -1.74 -0.66 5.89
N ALA A 185 -2.88 -1.35 5.94
CA ALA A 185 -4.13 -0.88 5.33
C ALA A 185 -4.83 0.13 6.25
N LEU A 186 -5.09 1.32 5.71
CA LEU A 186 -5.75 2.43 6.41
C LEU A 186 -7.20 2.57 5.96
N PRO A 187 -8.10 3.06 6.83
CA PRO A 187 -9.51 3.24 6.49
C PRO A 187 -9.70 4.37 5.47
N VAL A 188 -10.51 4.12 4.45
CA VAL A 188 -10.90 5.12 3.45
C VAL A 188 -12.27 5.71 3.83
N CYS A 189 -12.26 6.98 4.22
CA CYS A 189 -13.46 7.71 4.59
C CYS A 189 -14.32 8.04 3.36
N ARG A 190 -15.63 7.79 3.46
CA ARG A 190 -16.64 8.18 2.46
C ARG A 190 -17.42 9.38 2.95
N PHE A 191 -17.61 10.34 2.06
CA PHE A 191 -18.43 11.52 2.29
C PHE A 191 -19.39 11.72 1.13
N TYR A 192 -20.54 12.33 1.42
CA TYR A 192 -21.51 12.78 0.43
C TYR A 192 -21.76 14.28 0.57
N SER A 193 -21.96 14.97 -0.56
CA SER A 193 -22.36 16.37 -0.56
C SER A 193 -23.59 16.58 -1.43
N GLU A 194 -24.70 17.00 -0.81
CA GLU A 194 -25.93 17.36 -1.51
C GLU A 194 -25.75 18.51 -2.51
N LYS A 195 -24.78 19.41 -2.24
CA LYS A 195 -24.51 20.59 -3.08
C LYS A 195 -23.99 20.21 -4.46
N VAL A 196 -23.15 19.17 -4.52
CA VAL A 196 -22.56 18.66 -5.77
C VAL A 196 -23.17 17.33 -6.20
N ASN A 197 -24.02 16.72 -5.36
CA ASN A 197 -24.61 15.40 -5.58
C ASN A 197 -23.55 14.31 -5.88
N SER A 198 -22.40 14.41 -5.21
CA SER A 198 -21.27 13.51 -5.43
C SER A 198 -20.71 13.00 -4.11
N HIS A 199 -20.10 11.82 -4.21
CA HIS A 199 -19.31 11.26 -3.13
C HIS A 199 -17.85 11.70 -3.23
N PHE A 200 -17.17 11.67 -2.08
CA PHE A 200 -15.74 11.88 -1.94
C PHE A 200 -15.13 10.77 -1.09
N TYR A 201 -13.92 10.36 -1.44
CA TYR A 201 -13.21 9.26 -0.81
C TYR A 201 -11.79 9.70 -0.50
N THR A 202 -11.37 9.49 0.74
CA THR A 202 -10.00 9.81 1.15
C THR A 202 -9.44 8.81 2.15
N LEU A 203 -8.18 8.45 1.89
CA LEU A 203 -7.28 7.69 2.75
C LEU A 203 -6.53 8.64 3.72
N ASP A 204 -6.45 9.93 3.39
CA ASP A 204 -5.71 10.90 4.19
C ASP A 204 -6.46 11.20 5.49
N GLU A 205 -5.83 10.91 6.62
CA GLU A 205 -6.43 11.06 7.94
C GLU A 205 -6.75 12.53 8.24
N GLU A 206 -5.87 13.46 7.86
CA GLU A 206 -6.08 14.90 8.08
C GLU A 206 -7.24 15.43 7.23
N GLU A 207 -7.33 15.00 5.96
CA GLU A 207 -8.44 15.33 5.06
C GLU A 207 -9.76 14.73 5.58
N CYS A 208 -9.74 13.47 6.04
CA CYS A 208 -10.92 12.83 6.62
C CYS A 208 -11.41 13.58 7.86
N GLU A 209 -10.53 13.88 8.82
CA GLU A 209 -10.93 14.60 10.04
C GLU A 209 -11.37 16.03 9.74
N PHE A 210 -10.75 16.71 8.77
CA PHE A 210 -11.16 18.04 8.32
C PHE A 210 -12.57 18.04 7.71
N LEU A 211 -12.89 17.08 6.85
CA LEU A 211 -14.17 17.01 6.14
C LEU A 211 -15.33 16.53 7.02
N LYS A 212 -15.06 15.96 8.21
CA LYS A 212 -16.10 15.61 9.19
C LYS A 212 -16.80 16.82 9.81
N ASP A 213 -16.22 18.02 9.71
CA ASP A 213 -16.96 19.25 10.02
C ASP A 213 -17.91 19.60 8.87
N GLU A 214 -19.21 19.38 9.07
CA GLU A 214 -20.27 19.62 8.08
C GLU A 214 -20.30 21.06 7.54
N GLN A 215 -19.65 22.02 8.21
CA GLN A 215 -19.47 23.38 7.69
C GLN A 215 -18.73 23.42 6.34
N HIS A 216 -17.97 22.37 6.03
CA HIS A 216 -17.31 22.19 4.73
C HIS A 216 -18.25 21.66 3.64
N GLY A 217 -19.51 21.37 3.96
CA GLY A 217 -20.53 20.95 3.01
C GLY A 217 -20.50 19.46 2.64
N TRP A 218 -19.86 18.65 3.48
CA TRP A 218 -19.75 17.19 3.35
C TRP A 218 -20.40 16.51 4.55
N THR A 219 -21.11 15.43 4.30
CA THR A 219 -21.67 14.53 5.31
C THR A 219 -20.82 13.28 5.34
N TYR A 220 -20.26 12.95 6.50
CA TYR A 220 -19.50 11.71 6.69
C TYR A 220 -20.43 10.50 6.70
N GLU A 221 -20.15 9.51 5.87
CA GLU A 221 -20.98 8.31 5.71
C GLU A 221 -20.34 7.03 6.27
N GLY A 222 -19.12 7.14 6.81
CA GLY A 222 -18.39 6.00 7.38
C GLY A 222 -17.14 5.63 6.57
N ILE A 223 -16.65 4.42 6.81
CA ILE A 223 -15.51 3.85 6.10
C ILE A 223 -16.02 2.99 4.95
N ALA A 224 -15.60 3.29 3.72
CA ALA A 224 -16.00 2.54 2.53
C ALA A 224 -15.27 1.19 2.43
N PHE A 225 -13.96 1.21 2.68
CA PHE A 225 -13.05 0.06 2.63
C PHE A 225 -11.73 0.46 3.29
N LYS A 226 -10.76 -0.46 3.39
CA LYS A 226 -9.39 -0.18 3.81
C LYS A 226 -8.44 -0.40 2.63
N ALA A 227 -7.43 0.46 2.48
CA ALA A 227 -6.46 0.38 1.39
C ALA A 227 -5.06 0.81 1.85
N ILE A 228 -4.02 0.46 1.08
CA ILE A 228 -2.64 0.80 1.42
C ILE A 228 -2.34 2.25 0.97
N PRO A 229 -1.73 3.08 1.82
CA PRO A 229 -1.31 4.43 1.42
C PRO A 229 -0.14 4.38 0.44
N PRO A 230 -0.13 5.23 -0.61
CA PRO A 230 1.04 5.37 -1.46
C PRO A 230 2.14 6.13 -0.71
N ILE A 231 3.40 5.77 -0.94
CA ILE A 231 4.55 6.48 -0.39
C ILE A 231 5.10 7.40 -1.47
N ASN A 232 4.97 8.71 -1.29
CA ASN A 232 5.34 9.74 -2.29
C ASN A 232 4.68 9.51 -3.67
N GLY A 233 3.42 9.04 -3.67
CA GLY A 233 2.66 8.75 -4.89
C GLY A 233 3.07 7.46 -5.60
N VAL A 234 3.86 6.59 -4.94
CA VAL A 234 4.30 5.30 -5.48
C VAL A 234 3.71 4.17 -4.63
N CYS A 235 3.26 3.12 -5.31
CA CYS A 235 2.76 1.89 -4.70
C CYS A 235 3.87 0.85 -4.57
N ALA A 236 3.82 0.07 -3.50
CA ALA A 236 4.78 -0.99 -3.26
C ALA A 236 4.60 -2.13 -4.26
N GLU A 237 5.63 -2.98 -4.39
CA GLU A 237 5.55 -4.20 -5.20
C GLU A 237 4.33 -5.04 -4.78
N GLY A 238 3.65 -5.66 -5.76
CA GLY A 238 2.41 -6.41 -5.52
C GLY A 238 1.17 -5.56 -5.35
N THR A 239 1.29 -4.23 -5.44
CA THR A 239 0.14 -3.35 -5.45
C THR A 239 0.14 -2.49 -6.71
N GLU A 240 -1.06 -2.28 -7.26
CA GLU A 240 -1.26 -1.36 -8.38
C GLU A 240 -1.80 0.00 -7.90
N PRO A 241 -1.38 1.12 -8.52
CA PRO A 241 -1.88 2.43 -8.16
C PRO A 241 -3.33 2.62 -8.56
N VAL A 242 -4.12 3.18 -7.65
CA VAL A 242 -5.45 3.72 -7.98
C VAL A 242 -5.37 5.24 -8.06
N TRP A 243 -5.53 5.75 -9.26
CA TRP A 243 -5.47 7.17 -9.54
C TRP A 243 -6.80 7.86 -9.28
N ARG A 244 -6.75 9.05 -8.67
CA ARG A 244 -7.89 9.95 -8.46
C ARG A 244 -7.85 11.11 -9.45
N MET A 245 -9.00 11.41 -10.02
CA MET A 245 -9.20 12.55 -10.93
C MET A 245 -10.42 13.34 -10.50
N PHE A 246 -10.25 14.64 -10.39
CA PHE A 246 -11.32 15.58 -10.07
C PHE A 246 -11.92 16.15 -11.36
N ASN A 247 -13.23 16.04 -11.50
CA ASN A 247 -13.98 16.76 -12.53
C ASN A 247 -14.45 18.12 -11.98
N PRO A 248 -13.89 19.26 -12.41
CA PRO A 248 -14.32 20.59 -11.97
C PRO A 248 -15.64 21.08 -12.59
N ALA A 249 -16.33 20.24 -13.37
CA ALA A 249 -17.53 20.60 -14.13
C ALA A 249 -17.31 21.75 -15.13
N THR A 250 -16.20 21.73 -15.87
CA THR A 250 -15.89 22.73 -16.92
C THR A 250 -16.85 22.72 -18.11
N GLY A 251 -17.84 21.83 -18.12
CA GLY A 251 -18.97 21.83 -19.05
C GLY A 251 -20.27 21.59 -18.30
N HIS A 252 -21.00 22.67 -18.00
CA HIS A 252 -22.38 22.51 -17.57
C HIS A 252 -23.21 21.93 -18.73
N ARG A 253 -23.79 20.74 -18.56
CA ARG A 253 -24.78 20.21 -19.50
C ARG A 253 -26.17 20.62 -19.02
N GLN A 254 -26.99 21.15 -19.93
CA GLN A 254 -28.39 21.43 -19.66
C GLN A 254 -29.20 20.17 -19.99
N TRP A 255 -29.85 19.57 -18.99
CA TRP A 255 -30.82 18.48 -19.17
C TRP A 255 -32.21 19.00 -18.81
N GLU A 256 -33.18 18.86 -19.71
CA GLU A 256 -34.56 19.34 -19.49
C GLU A 256 -34.66 20.82 -19.03
N GLY A 257 -33.68 21.65 -19.40
CA GLY A 257 -33.64 23.06 -19.00
C GLY A 257 -32.91 23.34 -17.68
N GLN A 258 -32.49 22.31 -16.93
CA GLN A 258 -31.77 22.44 -15.66
C GLN A 258 -30.25 22.31 -15.84
N TRP A 259 -29.51 23.13 -15.08
CA TRP A 259 -28.06 23.00 -14.97
C TRP A 259 -27.72 21.83 -14.07
N ILE A 260 -27.12 20.77 -14.62
CA ILE A 260 -26.61 19.66 -13.82
C ILE A 260 -25.21 20.04 -13.31
N ASN A 261 -25.00 19.86 -12.01
CA ASN A 261 -23.68 19.92 -11.42
C ASN A 261 -22.97 18.59 -11.69
N THR A 262 -21.87 18.59 -12.44
CA THR A 262 -21.11 17.38 -12.80
C THR A 262 -19.80 17.28 -12.01
N VAL A 263 -19.67 18.03 -10.92
CA VAL A 263 -18.48 17.99 -10.06
C VAL A 263 -18.42 16.65 -9.34
N ASN A 264 -17.40 15.85 -9.63
CA ASN A 264 -17.21 14.53 -9.02
C ASN A 264 -15.77 14.04 -9.13
N HIS A 265 -15.49 12.88 -8.54
CA HIS A 265 -14.18 12.23 -8.62
C HIS A 265 -14.28 10.88 -9.32
N ARG A 266 -13.33 10.59 -10.19
CA ARG A 266 -13.14 9.26 -10.77
C ARG A 266 -11.93 8.58 -10.12
N PHE A 267 -12.05 7.28 -9.89
CA PHE A 267 -10.97 6.41 -9.45
C PHE A 267 -10.75 5.31 -10.48
N THR A 268 -9.49 5.01 -10.81
CA THR A 268 -9.17 3.96 -11.79
C THR A 268 -7.76 3.40 -11.58
N THR A 269 -7.59 2.13 -11.88
CA THR A 269 -6.30 1.42 -12.01
C THR A 269 -5.80 1.38 -13.45
N ASP A 270 -6.56 1.92 -14.41
CA ASP A 270 -6.13 1.99 -15.81
C ASP A 270 -5.43 3.32 -16.08
N GLN A 271 -4.12 3.25 -16.33
CA GLN A 271 -3.29 4.42 -16.59
C GLN A 271 -3.71 5.16 -17.86
N ASN A 272 -4.22 4.46 -18.88
CA ASN A 272 -4.74 5.11 -20.08
C ASN A 272 -5.99 5.92 -19.73
N ILE A 273 -6.89 5.36 -18.93
CA ILE A 273 -8.08 6.07 -18.45
C ILE A 273 -7.71 7.32 -17.66
N TYR A 274 -6.72 7.22 -16.77
CA TYR A 274 -6.18 8.35 -16.03
C TYR A 274 -5.68 9.46 -16.97
N GLN A 275 -4.84 9.09 -17.94
CA GLN A 275 -4.25 10.03 -18.90
C GLN A 275 -5.30 10.67 -19.82
N VAL A 276 -6.24 9.90 -20.37
CA VAL A 276 -7.27 10.45 -21.26
C VAL A 276 -8.29 11.31 -20.51
N SER A 277 -8.59 10.98 -19.26
CA SER A 277 -9.46 11.82 -18.41
C SER A 277 -8.79 13.17 -18.15
N ALA A 278 -7.48 13.18 -17.87
CA ALA A 278 -6.72 14.43 -17.73
C ALA A 278 -6.73 15.28 -19.01
N MET A 279 -6.70 14.64 -20.19
CA MET A 279 -6.86 15.35 -21.47
C MET A 279 -8.30 15.85 -21.71
N ALA A 280 -9.29 15.26 -21.04
CA ALA A 280 -10.69 15.65 -21.08
C ALA A 280 -11.07 16.69 -20.01
N ALA A 281 -10.10 17.49 -19.56
CA ALA A 281 -10.24 18.56 -18.57
C ALA A 281 -10.55 18.11 -17.12
N PHE A 282 -10.35 16.83 -16.79
CA PHE A 282 -10.30 16.42 -15.40
C PHE A 282 -8.94 16.85 -14.82
N GLN A 283 -8.94 17.33 -13.58
CA GLN A 283 -7.74 17.60 -12.83
C GLN A 283 -7.18 16.27 -12.31
N ALA A 284 -5.98 15.92 -12.76
CA ALA A 284 -5.22 14.80 -12.22
C ALA A 284 -4.75 15.12 -10.78
N GLU A 285 -5.08 14.25 -9.83
CA GLU A 285 -4.71 14.41 -8.41
C GLU A 285 -3.66 13.39 -7.94
N GLY A 286 -3.28 12.44 -8.80
CA GLY A 286 -2.26 11.43 -8.49
C GLY A 286 -2.84 10.12 -7.94
N VAL A 287 -1.97 9.35 -7.29
CA VAL A 287 -2.33 8.06 -6.68
C VAL A 287 -3.01 8.33 -5.35
N ALA A 288 -4.26 7.89 -5.19
CA ALA A 288 -5.03 8.07 -3.96
C ALA A 288 -4.86 6.90 -2.98
N PHE A 289 -4.69 5.69 -3.49
CA PHE A 289 -4.43 4.49 -2.69
C PHE A 289 -3.78 3.41 -3.58
N CYS A 290 -3.21 2.39 -2.94
CA CYS A 290 -2.62 1.23 -3.58
C CYS A 290 -3.54 0.02 -3.40
N SER A 291 -3.94 -0.58 -4.53
CA SER A 291 -4.77 -1.78 -4.59
C SER A 291 -3.87 -3.02 -4.57
N PRO A 292 -4.13 -4.03 -3.73
CA PRO A 292 -3.51 -5.35 -3.92
C PRO A 292 -3.88 -5.93 -5.29
N GLU A 293 -2.97 -6.70 -5.88
CA GLU A 293 -3.20 -7.40 -7.16
C GLU A 293 -4.18 -8.58 -7.05
#